data_AF-A0A7V9SMB5-F1
#
_entry.id   AF-A0A7V9SMB5-F1
#
_cell.length_a   1.000
_cell.length_b   1.000
_cell.length_c   1.000
_cell.angle_alpha   90.00
_cell.angle_beta   90.00
_cell.angle_gamma   90.00
#
_symmetry.space_group_name_H-M   'P 1'
#
loop_
_entity.id
_entity.type
_entity.pdbx_description
1 polymer ?
#
loop_
_entity_poly.entity_id
_entity_poly.type
_entity_poly.pdbx_seq_one_letter_code
_entity_poly.pdbx_strand_id
1 'polypeptide(L)'
;WSVLAFYEDEKQSAAKIEKPSGFISPLTDKPLVSQIDKPEKIEKPAPEPIVLTAEQENDFNALKKWRNDRAAQDGLAPYMIAHNESLVQIAALLVKSPADLLQIKGFGEKRAQKYGDEILKILGREARDE
;
A
#
# COMPACT_ATOMS: atom_id res chain seq x y z
N TRP A 1 -1.35 -8.06 -19.61
CA TRP A 1 -2.41 -8.12 -18.58
C TRP A 1 -3.11 -9.46 -18.71
N SER A 2 -3.70 -9.98 -17.62
CA SER A 2 -4.07 -11.41 -17.40
C SER A 2 -2.85 -12.31 -17.20
N VAL A 3 -2.88 -13.40 -16.40
CA VAL A 3 -3.99 -14.29 -15.94
C VAL A 3 -3.81 -14.62 -14.43
N LEU A 4 -4.73 -14.20 -13.56
CA LEU A 4 -5.76 -14.98 -12.80
C LEU A 4 -5.31 -16.03 -11.77
N ALA A 5 -5.75 -15.81 -10.52
CA ALA A 5 -6.48 -16.79 -9.70
C ALA A 5 -7.42 -15.98 -8.76
N PHE A 6 -8.74 -15.98 -8.98
CA PHE A 6 -9.74 -16.97 -8.54
C PHE A 6 -10.48 -16.47 -7.28
N TYR A 7 -11.58 -15.75 -7.51
CA TYR A 7 -12.65 -15.56 -6.53
C TYR A 7 -13.97 -15.48 -7.32
N GLU A 8 -14.78 -16.52 -7.21
CA GLU A 8 -15.96 -16.75 -8.02
C GLU A 8 -17.08 -17.22 -7.09
N ASP A 9 -18.19 -16.47 -7.04
CA ASP A 9 -19.48 -16.99 -6.58
C ASP A 9 -20.64 -16.21 -7.24
N GLU A 10 -21.75 -16.91 -7.42
CA GLU A 10 -22.72 -16.77 -8.51
C GLU A 10 -23.71 -15.56 -8.52
N LYS A 11 -24.25 -15.32 -9.74
CA LYS A 11 -25.64 -14.87 -10.06
C LYS A 11 -26.03 -13.41 -9.68
N GLN A 12 -26.94 -12.73 -10.38
CA GLN A 12 -27.97 -13.20 -11.32
C GLN A 12 -28.28 -12.18 -12.44
N SER A 13 -28.86 -12.69 -13.52
CA SER A 13 -29.37 -12.04 -14.75
C SER A 13 -30.11 -10.70 -14.60
N ALA A 14 -29.96 -9.79 -15.59
CA ALA A 14 -31.10 -9.14 -16.27
C ALA A 14 -30.70 -8.22 -17.47
N ALA A 15 -31.65 -8.10 -18.41
CA ALA A 15 -31.89 -6.95 -19.30
C ALA A 15 -30.77 -6.46 -20.24
N LYS A 16 -30.78 -7.02 -21.45
CA LYS A 16 -30.33 -6.32 -22.66
C LYS A 16 -31.20 -5.08 -22.90
N ILE A 17 -30.58 -3.88 -22.91
CA ILE A 17 -31.22 -2.63 -23.36
C ILE A 17 -30.33 -2.00 -24.43
N GLU A 18 -30.79 -2.07 -25.67
CA GLU A 18 -30.19 -1.35 -26.79
C GLU A 18 -30.67 0.11 -26.77
N LYS A 19 -29.76 1.07 -26.93
CA LYS A 19 -30.12 2.48 -27.19
C LYS A 19 -29.25 3.03 -28.32
N PRO A 20 -29.83 3.41 -29.46
CA PRO A 20 -29.08 3.87 -30.62
C PRO A 20 -28.83 5.39 -30.60
N SER A 21 -27.82 5.78 -31.40
CA SER A 21 -27.68 7.08 -32.07
C SER A 21 -27.31 8.33 -31.24
N GLY A 22 -26.25 8.99 -31.69
CA GLY A 22 -26.18 10.45 -31.74
C GLY A 22 -25.87 11.19 -30.44
N PHE A 23 -24.59 11.37 -30.13
CA PHE A 23 -24.14 12.52 -29.34
C PHE A 23 -22.83 13.09 -29.88
N ILE A 24 -22.93 14.19 -30.62
CA ILE A 24 -21.76 15.01 -30.99
C ILE A 24 -21.55 15.99 -29.84
N SER A 25 -20.57 15.72 -28.97
CA SER A 25 -20.11 16.71 -28.01
C SER A 25 -19.21 17.74 -28.71
N PRO A 26 -19.49 19.05 -28.62
CA PRO A 26 -18.68 20.07 -29.28
C PRO A 26 -17.31 20.22 -28.60
N LEU A 27 -16.29 20.48 -29.42
CA LEU A 27 -14.99 20.98 -28.98
C LEU A 27 -15.22 22.21 -28.10
N THR A 28 -14.86 22.08 -26.82
CA THR A 28 -14.83 23.18 -25.87
C THR A 28 -13.40 23.30 -25.37
N ASP A 29 -12.64 24.17 -26.03
CA ASP A 29 -11.32 24.60 -25.58
C ASP A 29 -11.44 25.20 -24.17
N LYS A 30 -11.07 24.40 -23.15
CA LYS A 30 -11.05 24.88 -21.77
C LYS A 30 -9.72 25.60 -21.53
N PRO A 31 -9.73 26.91 -21.23
CA PRO A 31 -8.53 27.73 -21.26
C PRO A 31 -7.53 27.39 -20.15
N LEU A 32 -6.26 27.66 -20.45
CA LEU A 32 -5.15 27.59 -19.51
C LEU A 32 -5.16 28.80 -18.55
N VAL A 33 -4.60 28.62 -17.33
CA VAL A 33 -4.22 29.63 -16.31
C VAL A 33 -5.32 30.55 -15.73
N SER A 34 -5.28 31.02 -14.47
CA SER A 34 -4.48 30.66 -13.27
C SER A 34 -4.99 31.41 -12.02
N GLN A 35 -4.82 30.85 -10.82
CA GLN A 35 -5.02 31.51 -9.50
C GLN A 35 -6.49 31.97 -9.27
N ILE A 36 -7.03 32.29 -8.09
CA ILE A 36 -6.71 32.16 -6.66
C ILE A 36 -8.04 31.69 -6.00
N ASP A 37 -8.15 31.14 -4.79
CA ASP A 37 -7.24 30.96 -3.64
C ASP A 37 -7.19 29.47 -3.21
N LYS A 38 -6.71 29.18 -1.98
CA LYS A 38 -6.72 27.86 -1.36
C LYS A 38 -7.10 27.98 0.14
N PRO A 39 -8.21 27.38 0.60
CA PRO A 39 -8.67 27.57 1.98
C PRO A 39 -7.76 26.85 3.00
N GLU A 40 -7.54 27.50 4.12
CA GLU A 40 -6.68 27.04 5.22
C GLU A 40 -7.42 26.14 6.23
N LYS A 41 -6.64 25.38 7.02
CA LYS A 41 -7.05 24.49 8.13
C LYS A 41 -7.67 23.15 7.68
N ILE A 42 -7.04 21.99 7.89
CA ILE A 42 -6.09 21.62 8.95
C ILE A 42 -4.67 21.42 8.39
N GLU A 43 -3.68 22.07 9.02
CA GLU A 43 -2.27 21.82 8.74
C GLU A 43 -1.89 20.40 9.20
N LYS A 44 -1.72 19.49 8.25
CA LYS A 44 -0.82 18.35 8.43
C LYS A 44 0.54 18.83 7.95
N PRO A 45 1.61 18.76 8.77
CA PRO A 45 2.93 19.21 8.33
C PRO A 45 3.29 18.46 7.04
N ALA A 46 3.96 19.17 6.12
CA ALA A 46 4.65 18.50 5.02
C ALA A 46 5.52 17.38 5.61
N PRO A 47 5.60 16.19 4.99
CA PRO A 47 6.37 15.10 5.56
C PRO A 47 7.82 15.51 5.68
N GLU A 48 8.22 15.89 6.90
CA GLU A 48 9.61 16.02 7.28
C GLU A 48 10.29 14.69 6.91
N PRO A 49 11.51 14.72 6.35
CA PRO A 49 12.21 13.49 6.04
C PRO A 49 12.29 12.67 7.32
N ILE A 50 11.68 11.48 7.34
CA ILE A 50 11.63 10.63 8.53
C ILE A 50 13.07 10.25 8.85
N VAL A 51 13.67 10.94 9.83
CA VAL A 51 15.05 10.73 10.25
C VAL A 51 15.06 9.44 11.05
N LEU A 52 15.38 8.34 10.37
CA LEU A 52 15.57 7.04 10.99
C LEU A 52 16.85 7.08 11.83
N THR A 53 16.81 6.49 13.02
CA THR A 53 18.02 6.19 13.80
C THR A 53 18.80 5.05 13.14
N ALA A 54 20.07 4.85 13.52
CA ALA A 54 20.89 3.77 12.97
C ALA A 54 20.27 2.35 13.14
N GLU A 55 19.53 2.12 14.22
CA GLU A 55 18.75 0.87 14.41
C GLU A 55 17.59 0.78 13.42
N GLN A 56 16.83 1.86 13.24
CA GLN A 56 15.70 1.91 12.30
C GLN A 56 16.16 1.83 10.83
N GLU A 57 17.34 2.34 10.49
CA GLU A 57 17.96 2.14 9.18
C GLU A 57 18.36 0.66 8.95
N ASN A 58 18.83 -0.03 9.99
CA ASN A 58 19.15 -1.46 9.92
C ASN A 58 17.88 -2.30 9.71
N ASP A 59 16.83 -2.04 10.51
CA ASP A 59 15.49 -2.61 10.35
C ASP A 59 14.97 -2.40 8.91
N PHE A 60 15.02 -1.18 8.41
CA PHE A 60 14.57 -0.83 7.07
C PHE A 60 15.34 -1.59 5.97
N ASN A 61 16.65 -1.77 6.13
CA ASN A 61 17.46 -2.54 5.19
C ASN A 61 17.18 -4.04 5.27
N ALA A 62 16.95 -4.60 6.47
CA ALA A 62 16.50 -5.99 6.64
C ALA A 62 15.14 -6.23 5.97
N LEU A 63 14.17 -5.33 6.19
CA LEU A 63 12.84 -5.36 5.57
C LEU A 63 12.89 -5.20 4.04
N LYS A 64 13.78 -4.34 3.51
CA LYS A 64 14.02 -4.22 2.06
C LYS A 64 14.52 -5.53 1.46
N LYS A 65 15.46 -6.19 2.12
CA LYS A 65 16.00 -7.50 1.69
C LYS A 65 14.89 -8.55 1.70
N TRP A 66 14.20 -8.72 2.84
CA TRP A 66 13.04 -9.62 2.97
C TRP A 66 12.02 -9.43 1.87
N ARG A 67 11.58 -8.19 1.64
CA ARG A 67 10.57 -7.87 0.62
C ARG A 67 11.03 -8.29 -0.77
N ASN A 68 12.31 -8.12 -1.10
CA ASN A 68 12.85 -8.55 -2.40
C ASN A 68 12.92 -10.09 -2.49
N ASP A 69 13.37 -10.77 -1.42
CA ASP A 69 13.43 -12.23 -1.36
C ASP A 69 12.03 -12.86 -1.45
N ARG A 70 11.05 -12.30 -0.71
CA ARG A 70 9.64 -12.71 -0.74
C ARG A 70 8.98 -12.45 -2.08
N ALA A 71 9.29 -11.31 -2.72
CA ALA A 71 8.81 -11.01 -4.05
C ALA A 71 9.35 -11.99 -5.10
N ALA A 72 10.62 -12.39 -4.99
CA ALA A 72 11.20 -13.42 -5.84
C ALA A 72 10.56 -14.81 -5.61
N GLN A 73 10.24 -15.17 -4.36
CA GLN A 73 9.54 -16.42 -4.03
C GLN A 73 8.10 -16.46 -4.55
N ASP A 74 7.32 -15.40 -4.33
CA ASP A 74 5.92 -15.32 -4.78
C ASP A 74 5.81 -15.01 -6.30
N GLY A 75 6.92 -14.72 -7.00
CA GLY A 75 6.94 -14.34 -8.42
C GLY A 75 6.33 -12.96 -8.70
N LEU A 76 6.28 -12.10 -7.68
CA LEU A 76 5.63 -10.79 -7.72
C LEU A 76 6.64 -9.64 -7.75
N ALA A 77 6.18 -8.43 -8.07
CA ALA A 77 7.02 -7.24 -7.93
C ALA A 77 7.10 -6.79 -6.44
N PRO A 78 8.25 -6.30 -5.93
CA PRO A 78 8.41 -6.01 -4.51
C PRO A 78 7.38 -5.03 -3.92
N TYR A 79 6.94 -4.04 -4.70
CA TYR A 79 5.89 -3.09 -4.28
C TYR A 79 4.53 -3.75 -4.01
N MET A 80 4.24 -4.92 -4.60
CA MET A 80 3.01 -5.68 -4.35
C MET A 80 3.01 -6.35 -2.97
N ILE A 81 4.20 -6.65 -2.43
CA ILE A 81 4.38 -7.12 -1.06
C ILE A 81 4.21 -5.95 -0.10
N ALA A 82 5.07 -4.92 -0.22
CA ALA A 82 5.02 -3.71 0.58
C ALA A 82 5.62 -2.49 -0.14
N HIS A 83 4.99 -1.32 0.02
CA HIS A 83 5.51 -0.05 -0.47
C HIS A 83 6.67 0.43 0.41
N ASN A 84 7.60 1.23 -0.14
CA ASN A 84 8.71 1.80 0.63
C ASN A 84 8.19 2.64 1.82
N GLU A 85 7.13 3.42 1.64
CA GLU A 85 6.49 4.20 2.73
C GLU A 85 6.05 3.30 3.89
N SER A 86 5.46 2.14 3.60
CA SER A 86 5.06 1.17 4.62
C SER A 86 6.28 0.57 5.32
N LEU A 87 7.36 0.24 4.60
CA LEU A 87 8.61 -0.26 5.21
C LEU A 87 9.27 0.78 6.13
N VAL A 88 9.29 2.05 5.73
CA VAL A 88 9.80 3.15 6.57
C VAL A 88 8.93 3.32 7.82
N GLN A 89 7.60 3.21 7.70
CA GLN A 89 6.70 3.23 8.87
C GLN A 89 6.89 2.01 9.79
N ILE A 90 7.11 0.80 9.26
CA ILE A 90 7.40 -0.41 10.08
C ILE A 90 8.64 -0.19 10.93
N ALA A 91 9.73 0.32 10.32
CA ALA A 91 10.97 0.63 11.03
C ALA A 91 10.79 1.80 12.02
N ALA A 92 10.15 2.90 11.61
CA ALA A 92 9.95 4.07 12.45
C ALA A 92 9.08 3.80 13.69
N LEU A 93 8.04 2.98 13.55
CA LEU A 93 7.10 2.64 14.64
C LEU A 93 7.62 1.54 15.58
N LEU A 94 8.76 0.90 15.25
CA LEU A 94 9.35 -0.20 16.03
C LEU A 94 8.33 -1.29 16.40
N VAL A 95 7.51 -1.71 15.43
CA VAL A 95 6.40 -2.68 15.62
C VAL A 95 6.83 -3.92 16.39
N LYS A 96 6.00 -4.37 17.34
CA LYS A 96 6.22 -5.56 18.19
C LYS A 96 5.09 -6.59 18.09
N SER A 97 3.96 -6.20 17.50
CA SER A 97 2.77 -7.04 17.35
C SER A 97 2.23 -6.97 15.92
N PRO A 98 1.58 -8.04 15.40
CA PRO A 98 0.85 -7.98 14.13
C PRO A 98 -0.25 -6.91 14.13
N ALA A 99 -0.75 -6.52 15.31
CA ALA A 99 -1.73 -5.43 15.45
C ALA A 99 -1.14 -4.05 15.10
N ASP A 100 0.15 -3.81 15.37
CA ASP A 100 0.81 -2.53 15.06
C ASP A 100 0.91 -2.32 13.55
N LEU A 101 1.09 -3.42 12.79
CA LEU A 101 1.12 -3.40 11.34
C LEU A 101 -0.21 -2.91 10.73
N LEU A 102 -1.34 -3.09 11.41
CA LEU A 102 -2.66 -2.61 10.96
C LEU A 102 -2.78 -1.08 11.00
N GLN A 103 -1.97 -0.40 11.81
CA GLN A 103 -1.96 1.07 11.87
C GLN A 103 -1.18 1.70 10.70
N ILE A 104 -0.43 0.91 9.94
CA ILE A 104 0.45 1.37 8.88
C ILE A 104 -0.34 1.60 7.59
N LYS A 105 -0.24 2.82 7.05
CA LYS A 105 -1.00 3.20 5.85
C LYS A 105 -0.56 2.33 4.66
N GLY A 106 -1.52 1.62 4.06
CA GLY A 106 -1.29 0.69 2.95
C GLY A 106 -0.95 -0.74 3.38
N PHE A 107 -0.88 -1.03 4.68
CA PHE A 107 -0.63 -2.37 5.22
C PHE A 107 -1.91 -2.93 5.86
N GLY A 108 -2.83 -3.42 5.02
CA GLY A 108 -4.12 -3.94 5.47
C GLY A 108 -4.05 -5.33 6.11
N GLU A 109 -5.14 -5.74 6.75
CA GLU A 109 -5.26 -6.97 7.55
C GLU A 109 -4.77 -8.24 6.84
N LYS A 110 -5.10 -8.45 5.56
CA LYS A 110 -4.61 -9.59 4.77
C LYS A 110 -3.08 -9.65 4.65
N ARG A 111 -2.39 -8.50 4.66
CA ARG A 111 -0.92 -8.42 4.65
C ARG A 111 -0.34 -8.66 6.04
N ALA A 112 -0.98 -8.13 7.09
CA ALA A 112 -0.59 -8.38 8.47
C ALA A 112 -0.73 -9.86 8.87
N GLN A 113 -1.81 -10.53 8.46
CA GLN A 113 -2.00 -11.98 8.68
C GLN A 113 -1.05 -12.84 7.84
N LYS A 114 -0.72 -12.46 6.59
CA LYS A 114 0.16 -13.27 5.73
C LYS A 114 1.65 -13.08 6.05
N TYR A 115 2.06 -11.87 6.41
CA TYR A 115 3.49 -11.49 6.51
C TYR A 115 3.90 -10.97 7.89
N GLY A 116 2.98 -10.81 8.85
CA GLY A 116 3.28 -10.20 10.14
C GLY A 116 4.32 -10.99 10.93
N ASP A 117 4.16 -12.31 11.01
CA ASP A 117 5.11 -13.21 11.67
C ASP A 117 6.49 -13.20 11.01
N GLU A 118 6.55 -13.18 9.67
CA GLU A 118 7.82 -13.06 8.92
C GLU A 118 8.53 -11.73 9.20
N ILE A 119 7.77 -10.63 9.25
CA ILE A 119 8.29 -9.29 9.52
C ILE A 119 8.83 -9.21 10.96
N LEU A 120 8.07 -9.69 11.95
CA LEU A 120 8.49 -9.69 13.35
C LEU A 120 9.75 -10.56 13.56
N LYS A 121 9.80 -11.72 12.92
CA LYS A 121 10.97 -12.61 12.91
C LYS A 121 12.23 -11.96 12.34
N ILE A 122 12.11 -11.22 11.25
CA ILE A 122 13.26 -10.54 10.62
C ILE A 122 13.72 -9.32 11.43
N LEU A 123 12.83 -8.74 12.22
CA LEU A 123 13.16 -7.71 13.20
C LEU A 123 13.67 -8.29 14.54
N GLY A 124 13.71 -9.62 14.70
CA GLY A 124 14.09 -10.30 15.94
C GLY A 124 13.12 -10.04 17.10
N ARG A 125 11.84 -9.82 16.79
CA ARG A 125 10.77 -9.43 17.72
C ARG A 125 9.69 -10.50 17.88
N GLU A 126 9.94 -11.72 17.40
CA GLU A 126 9.10 -12.84 17.82
C GLU A 126 9.17 -13.00 19.35
N ALA A 127 8.04 -13.34 19.96
CA ALA A 127 8.07 -13.78 21.35
C ALA A 127 8.92 -15.04 21.41
N ARG A 128 10.03 -15.00 22.15
CA ARG A 128 10.75 -16.21 22.55
C ARG A 128 9.92 -16.89 23.62
N ASP A 129 8.95 -17.68 23.18
CA ASP A 129 8.39 -18.77 23.99
C ASP A 129 9.54 -19.78 24.21
N GLU A 130 10.04 -19.80 25.44
CA GLU A 130 11.12 -20.67 25.95
C GLU A 130 10.56 -21.65 26.99
#